data_AF-A0A7X5U6Y3-F1
#
_entry.id   AF-A0A7X5U6Y3-F1
#
_cell.length_a   1.000
_cell.length_b   1.000
_cell.length_c   1.000
_cell.angle_alpha   90.00
_cell.angle_beta   90.00
_cell.angle_gamma   90.00
#
_symmetry.space_group_name_H-M   'P 1'
#
loop_
_entity.id
_entity.type
_entity.pdbx_description
1 polymer ?
#
loop_
_entity_poly.entity_id
_entity_poly.type
_entity_poly.pdbx_seq_one_letter_code
_entity_poly.pdbx_strand_id
1 'polypeptide(L)'
;MVASEIFSELFVREFLLGRIFIEQVDDLGVNWTAGLMRWAPHRCKENKSYPLNHLHPFKFDIELPATSKMEGVVVNVHVGFGLHCFTRKILPGDCESERYGDDREQRTFCRERYALSKGLRAVVESLKNRQCGFAKDDNYVTVDVTDVPGQSIRYGVFFNVKRWRERGASAVLLVVQSAYALDHGKAAPMQGKIRLNVLLGHALRGTKPKRGR
;
A
#
# COMPACT_ATOMS: atom_id res chain seq x y z
N MET A 1 56.12 2.89 -12.26
CA MET A 1 55.96 1.43 -12.37
C MET A 1 56.69 0.79 -11.20
N VAL A 2 56.03 0.63 -10.04
CA VAL A 2 56.43 -0.12 -8.82
C VAL A 2 55.13 -0.28 -7.98
N ALA A 3 54.51 -1.47 -7.84
CA ALA A 3 54.69 -2.53 -6.82
C ALA A 3 54.61 -1.98 -5.36
N SER A 4 53.50 -2.15 -4.62
CA SER A 4 53.07 -3.28 -3.74
C SER A 4 53.65 -3.25 -2.31
N GLU A 5 52.77 -3.22 -1.29
CA GLU A 5 52.90 -3.70 0.14
C GLU A 5 51.75 -3.03 0.95
N ILE A 6 50.75 -3.67 1.59
CA ILE A 6 50.59 -4.77 2.57
C ILE A 6 50.81 -4.36 4.06
N PHE A 7 49.66 -4.18 4.75
CA PHE A 7 49.25 -4.57 6.12
C PHE A 7 49.83 -3.99 7.44
N SER A 8 48.91 -3.97 8.42
CA SER A 8 49.03 -3.85 9.90
C SER A 8 49.14 -2.42 10.45
N GLU A 9 48.50 -1.97 11.54
CA GLU A 9 47.68 -2.60 12.57
C GLU A 9 47.06 -1.50 13.48
N LEU A 10 46.01 -1.87 14.22
CA LEU A 10 45.59 -1.32 15.52
C LEU A 10 45.12 0.16 15.65
N PHE A 11 43.80 0.34 15.58
CA PHE A 11 43.10 1.07 16.65
C PHE A 11 41.75 0.41 16.94
N VAL A 12 41.79 -0.58 17.84
CA VAL A 12 40.61 -1.15 18.50
C VAL A 12 40.47 -0.50 19.87
N ARG A 13 39.29 0.08 20.13
CA ARG A 13 38.58 0.19 21.44
C ARG A 13 37.25 0.92 21.17
N GLU A 14 36.22 0.19 20.80
CA GLU A 14 35.09 -0.22 21.66
C GLU A 14 34.47 0.91 22.49
N PHE A 15 33.25 1.32 22.12
CA PHE A 15 32.16 1.49 23.09
C PHE A 15 30.85 1.00 22.45
N LEU A 16 30.15 0.20 23.25
CA LEU A 16 29.01 -0.66 22.91
C LEU A 16 27.69 0.10 22.69
N LEU A 17 26.72 -0.66 22.17
CA LEU A 17 25.26 -0.45 22.16
C LEU A 17 24.67 0.26 20.93
N GLY A 18 24.55 -0.53 19.86
CA GLY A 18 23.68 -0.21 18.73
C GLY A 18 23.72 -1.27 17.65
N ARG A 19 23.46 -2.54 17.99
CA ARG A 19 23.21 -3.57 16.96
C ARG A 19 21.90 -3.23 16.26
N ILE A 20 21.97 -2.37 15.26
CA ILE A 20 20.96 -2.29 14.21
C ILE A 20 21.17 -3.57 13.39
N PHE A 21 20.43 -4.62 13.75
CA PHE A 21 20.19 -5.73 12.84
C PHE A 21 19.39 -5.15 11.66
N ILE A 22 20.09 -4.73 10.61
CA ILE A 22 19.50 -4.60 9.27
C ILE A 22 19.44 -6.03 8.74
N GLU A 23 18.44 -6.78 9.21
CA GLU A 23 18.15 -8.11 8.70
C GLU A 23 17.19 -8.01 7.52
N GLN A 24 17.72 -8.49 6.38
CA GLN A 24 17.05 -8.96 5.18
C GLN A 24 16.24 -7.98 4.30
N VAL A 25 16.83 -7.80 3.13
CA VAL A 25 16.20 -7.47 1.85
C VAL A 25 15.00 -8.40 1.61
N ASP A 26 13.78 -7.85 1.67
CA ASP A 26 12.53 -8.58 1.42
C ASP A 26 11.76 -7.98 0.23
N ASP A 27 11.51 -8.83 -0.78
CA ASP A 27 10.50 -8.78 -1.84
C ASP A 27 10.33 -7.44 -2.59
N LEU A 28 10.89 -7.37 -3.80
CA LEU A 28 10.58 -6.36 -4.82
C LEU A 28 9.05 -6.25 -5.04
N GLY A 29 8.42 -5.15 -4.63
CA GLY A 29 7.07 -4.79 -5.10
C GLY A 29 6.17 -3.94 -4.22
N VAL A 30 6.50 -3.66 -2.94
CA VAL A 30 5.64 -2.85 -2.07
C VAL A 30 6.46 -1.95 -1.16
N ASN A 31 6.29 -0.63 -1.28
CA ASN A 31 6.92 0.29 -0.35
C ASN A 31 6.08 0.42 0.93
N TRP A 32 6.36 -0.46 1.87
CA TRP A 32 5.56 -0.63 3.09
C TRP A 32 5.55 0.57 4.02
N THR A 33 6.64 1.33 4.08
CA THR A 33 6.70 2.55 4.90
C THR A 33 6.10 3.75 4.17
N ALA A 34 6.02 3.73 2.83
CA ALA A 34 5.39 4.78 2.03
C ALA A 34 3.95 5.07 2.42
N GLY A 35 3.15 4.02 2.53
CA GLY A 35 1.72 4.20 2.78
C GLY A 35 1.44 4.87 4.11
N LEU A 36 2.37 4.76 5.06
CA LEU A 36 2.24 5.28 6.42
C LEU A 36 2.67 6.74 6.56
N MET A 37 2.86 7.46 5.45
CA MET A 37 3.21 8.86 5.48
C MET A 37 2.00 9.78 5.57
N ARG A 38 2.21 10.97 6.16
CA ARG A 38 1.24 12.06 6.12
C ARG A 38 1.52 12.92 4.89
N TRP A 39 0.77 12.69 3.82
CA TRP A 39 0.90 13.43 2.57
C TRP A 39 0.71 14.95 2.76
N ALA A 40 1.67 15.73 2.26
CA ALA A 40 1.55 17.19 2.18
C ALA A 40 0.49 17.59 1.15
N PRO A 41 -0.27 18.69 1.33
CA PRO A 41 -1.24 19.11 0.32
C PRO A 41 -0.57 19.40 -1.02
N HIS A 42 -1.24 19.05 -2.13
CA HIS A 42 -0.79 19.45 -3.46
C HIS A 42 -1.18 20.91 -3.72
N ARG A 43 -0.27 21.69 -4.32
CA ARG A 43 -0.51 23.09 -4.69
C ARG A 43 -0.23 23.27 -6.17
N CYS A 44 -1.26 23.62 -6.95
CA CYS A 44 -1.08 23.89 -8.37
C CYS A 44 -0.69 25.36 -8.63
N LYS A 45 -0.39 25.69 -9.89
CA LYS A 45 0.11 27.01 -10.32
C LYS A 45 -0.83 28.16 -9.94
N GLU A 46 -2.14 27.93 -9.92
CA GLU A 46 -3.16 28.92 -9.55
C GLU A 46 -3.30 29.08 -8.02
N ASN A 47 -2.35 28.58 -7.23
CA ASN A 47 -2.36 28.55 -5.76
C ASN A 47 -3.56 27.82 -5.15
N LYS A 48 -4.28 27.03 -5.95
CA LYS A 48 -5.35 26.15 -5.46
C LYS A 48 -4.71 24.97 -4.73
N SER A 49 -5.15 24.78 -3.49
CA SER A 49 -4.67 23.72 -2.60
C SER A 49 -5.60 22.52 -2.62
N TYR A 50 -5.02 21.33 -2.72
CA TYR A 50 -5.72 20.05 -2.64
C TYR A 50 -5.23 19.31 -1.39
N PRO A 51 -5.98 19.37 -0.27
CA PRO A 51 -5.58 18.71 0.97
C PRO A 51 -5.65 17.18 0.81
N LEU A 52 -4.65 16.49 1.37
CA LEU A 52 -4.50 15.02 1.30
C LEU A 52 -4.64 14.33 2.67
N ASN A 53 -5.21 15.04 3.66
CA ASN A 53 -5.40 14.52 5.02
C ASN A 53 -6.34 13.31 5.09
N HIS A 54 -7.25 13.14 4.13
CA HIS A 54 -8.08 11.94 4.03
C HIS A 54 -7.29 10.67 3.67
N LEU A 55 -6.08 10.83 3.13
CA LEU A 55 -5.12 9.75 2.86
C LEU A 55 -4.04 9.64 3.93
N HIS A 56 -4.23 10.26 5.10
CA HIS A 56 -3.33 10.03 6.22
C HIS A 56 -3.60 8.65 6.84
N PRO A 57 -2.57 8.00 7.40
CA PRO A 57 -2.67 6.65 7.91
C PRO A 57 -3.70 6.56 9.03
N PHE A 58 -4.34 5.39 9.15
CA PHE A 58 -5.23 5.10 10.25
C PHE A 58 -5.13 3.65 10.65
N LYS A 59 -5.88 3.27 11.69
CA LYS A 59 -5.98 1.89 12.14
C LYS A 59 -7.39 1.54 12.54
N PHE A 60 -7.72 0.27 12.45
CA PHE A 60 -8.97 -0.29 12.95
C PHE A 60 -8.77 -1.77 13.27
N ASP A 61 -9.70 -2.33 14.03
CA ASP A 61 -9.61 -3.72 14.48
C ASP A 61 -10.55 -4.63 13.69
N ILE A 62 -10.09 -5.85 13.43
CA ILE A 62 -10.91 -6.93 12.88
C ILE A 62 -10.79 -8.15 13.79
N GLU A 63 -11.93 -8.66 14.24
CA GLU A 63 -12.00 -9.94 14.93
C GLU A 63 -11.93 -11.09 13.90
N LEU A 64 -10.95 -11.96 14.08
CA LEU A 64 -10.91 -13.26 13.41
C LEU A 64 -11.41 -14.32 14.39
N PRO A 65 -12.50 -15.04 14.06
CA PRO A 65 -13.01 -16.09 14.93
C PRO A 65 -12.02 -17.25 14.99
N ALA A 66 -12.08 -18.00 16.09
CA ALA A 66 -11.33 -19.24 16.23
C ALA A 66 -11.72 -20.22 15.11
N THR A 67 -10.74 -20.98 14.63
CA THR A 67 -10.90 -22.07 13.68
C THR A 67 -10.18 -23.30 14.21
N SER A 68 -10.38 -24.47 13.59
CA SER A 68 -9.63 -25.68 13.93
C SER A 68 -8.10 -25.55 13.81
N LYS A 69 -7.60 -24.48 13.18
CA LYS A 69 -6.17 -24.24 12.93
C LYS A 69 -5.60 -23.02 13.66
N MET A 70 -6.43 -22.23 14.33
CA MET A 70 -6.02 -20.93 14.88
C MET A 70 -7.01 -20.47 15.96
N GLU A 71 -6.48 -19.98 17.08
CA GLU A 71 -7.28 -19.32 18.11
C GLU A 71 -7.89 -18.01 17.62
N GLY A 72 -8.99 -17.57 18.25
CA GLY A 72 -9.58 -16.28 17.93
C GLY A 72 -8.60 -15.15 18.22
N VAL A 73 -8.51 -14.16 17.33
CA VAL A 73 -7.57 -13.05 17.47
C VAL A 73 -8.16 -11.74 16.97
N VAL A 74 -7.93 -10.66 17.73
CA VAL A 74 -8.19 -9.29 17.28
C VAL A 74 -6.97 -8.81 16.50
N VAL A 75 -7.16 -8.50 15.22
CA VAL A 75 -6.11 -8.03 14.32
C VAL A 75 -6.13 -6.51 14.28
N ASN A 76 -5.01 -5.88 14.65
CA ASN A 76 -4.86 -4.43 14.53
C ASN A 76 -4.38 -4.12 13.11
N VAL A 77 -5.30 -3.65 12.26
CA VAL A 77 -5.01 -3.32 10.87
C VAL A 77 -4.58 -1.88 10.78
N HIS A 78 -3.31 -1.66 10.46
CA HIS A 78 -2.76 -0.36 10.14
C HIS A 78 -2.87 -0.13 8.64
N VAL A 79 -3.43 1.01 8.25
CA VAL A 79 -3.70 1.34 6.86
C VAL A 79 -2.83 2.48 6.40
N GLY A 80 -2.23 2.31 5.23
CA GLY A 80 -1.52 3.35 4.51
C GLY A 80 -1.99 3.50 3.06
N PHE A 81 -1.69 4.66 2.47
CA PHE A 81 -2.05 5.00 1.09
C PHE A 81 -0.83 5.44 0.30
N GLY A 82 -0.57 4.77 -0.83
CA GLY A 82 0.53 5.09 -1.73
C GLY A 82 0.25 6.30 -2.64
N LEU A 83 1.31 6.87 -3.19
CA LEU A 83 1.28 8.03 -4.08
C LEU A 83 0.33 7.84 -5.29
N HIS A 84 0.18 6.60 -5.79
CA HIS A 84 -0.65 6.30 -6.97
C HIS A 84 -2.15 6.40 -6.69
N CYS A 85 -2.57 6.60 -5.44
CA CYS A 85 -3.99 6.82 -5.08
C CYS A 85 -4.51 8.17 -5.57
N PHE A 86 -3.65 9.16 -5.78
CA PHE A 86 -4.04 10.52 -6.19
C PHE A 86 -3.18 11.09 -7.32
N THR A 87 -2.21 10.33 -7.82
CA THR A 87 -1.35 10.70 -8.94
C THR A 87 -1.42 9.68 -10.08
N ARG A 88 -0.97 10.10 -11.27
CA ARG A 88 -0.79 9.26 -12.45
C ARG A 88 0.64 9.37 -12.99
N LYS A 89 0.99 8.49 -13.92
CA LYS A 89 2.26 8.61 -14.65
C LYS A 89 2.39 10.00 -15.29
N ILE A 90 3.63 10.47 -15.35
CA ILE A 90 4.02 11.65 -16.10
C ILE A 90 3.76 11.40 -17.58
N LEU A 91 3.03 12.29 -18.23
CA LEU A 91 2.77 12.28 -19.68
C LEU A 91 3.46 13.48 -20.35
N PRO A 92 3.79 13.38 -21.65
CA PRO A 92 4.20 14.54 -22.44
C PRO A 92 3.17 15.66 -22.35
N GLY A 93 3.63 16.90 -22.09
CA GLY A 93 2.76 18.07 -21.94
C GLY A 93 2.21 18.31 -20.52
N ASP A 94 2.48 17.41 -19.56
CA ASP A 94 2.14 17.67 -18.16
C ASP A 94 2.91 18.87 -17.62
N CYS A 95 2.20 19.79 -16.95
CA CYS A 95 2.81 20.94 -16.31
C CYS A 95 3.65 20.53 -15.10
N GLU A 96 4.83 21.13 -14.94
CA GLU A 96 5.72 20.87 -13.81
C GLU A 96 5.09 21.24 -12.46
N SER A 97 4.21 22.24 -12.41
CA SER A 97 3.49 22.61 -11.19
C SER A 97 2.48 21.55 -10.73
N GLU A 98 2.17 20.56 -11.56
CA GLU A 98 1.30 19.43 -11.20
C GLU A 98 2.14 18.21 -10.74
N ARG A 99 3.47 18.33 -10.66
CA ARG A 99 4.32 17.26 -10.17
C ARG A 99 4.15 17.09 -8.67
N TYR A 100 4.10 15.83 -8.25
CA TYR A 100 4.07 15.44 -6.85
C TYR A 100 4.90 14.16 -6.71
N GLY A 101 5.76 14.09 -5.70
CA GLY A 101 6.60 12.93 -5.47
C GLY A 101 6.96 12.75 -4.01
N ASP A 102 7.53 11.59 -3.71
CA ASP A 102 8.33 11.35 -2.51
C ASP A 102 9.78 11.04 -2.94
N ASP A 103 10.64 10.65 -2.00
CA ASP A 103 12.05 10.36 -2.29
C ASP A 103 12.27 9.16 -3.24
N ARG A 104 11.23 8.40 -3.62
CA ARG A 104 11.35 7.21 -4.48
C ARG A 104 10.82 7.44 -5.88
N GLU A 105 9.75 8.22 -6.02
CA GLU A 105 9.17 8.49 -7.34
C GLU A 105 8.49 9.86 -7.43
N GLN A 106 8.50 10.40 -8.64
CA GLN A 106 7.78 11.62 -9.01
C GLN A 106 6.71 11.29 -10.05
N ARG A 107 5.51 11.84 -9.85
CA ARG A 107 4.31 11.58 -10.63
C ARG A 107 3.56 12.89 -10.88
N THR A 108 2.47 12.83 -11.64
CA THR A 108 1.59 13.98 -11.88
C THR A 108 0.33 13.86 -11.04
N PHE A 109 -0.01 14.90 -10.29
CA PHE A 109 -1.27 15.01 -9.58
C PHE A 109 -2.46 14.83 -10.54
N CYS A 110 -3.41 13.98 -10.15
CA CYS A 110 -4.56 13.66 -10.98
C CYS A 110 -5.84 14.04 -10.24
N ARG A 111 -6.52 15.08 -10.72
CA ARG A 111 -7.75 15.61 -10.10
C ARG A 111 -8.86 14.56 -10.00
N GLU A 112 -8.99 13.69 -11.00
CA GLU A 112 -9.95 12.59 -11.00
C GLU A 112 -9.63 11.57 -9.90
N ARG A 113 -8.38 11.07 -9.86
CA ARG A 113 -7.95 10.14 -8.79
C ARG A 113 -8.07 10.79 -7.41
N TYR A 114 -7.71 12.05 -7.28
CA TYR A 114 -7.90 12.82 -6.04
C TYR A 114 -9.37 12.83 -5.61
N ALA A 115 -10.31 13.12 -6.52
CA ALA A 115 -11.73 13.12 -6.20
C ALA A 115 -12.22 11.74 -5.73
N LEU A 116 -11.87 10.68 -6.46
CA LEU A 116 -12.21 9.29 -6.10
C LEU A 116 -11.55 8.83 -4.80
N SER A 117 -10.34 9.32 -4.51
CA SER A 117 -9.56 8.93 -3.32
C SER A 117 -10.25 9.29 -2.00
N LYS A 118 -11.18 10.26 -2.00
CA LYS A 118 -11.94 10.67 -0.82
C LYS A 118 -12.79 9.53 -0.24
N GLY A 119 -13.23 8.60 -1.07
CA GLY A 119 -13.97 7.41 -0.64
C GLY A 119 -13.10 6.26 -0.13
N LEU A 120 -11.77 6.32 -0.26
CA LEU A 120 -10.91 5.16 -0.01
C LEU A 120 -10.94 4.65 1.42
N ARG A 121 -11.05 5.54 2.41
CA ARG A 121 -11.22 5.12 3.82
C ARG A 121 -12.43 4.21 3.98
N ALA A 122 -13.59 4.64 3.47
CA ALA A 122 -14.83 3.86 3.56
C ALA A 122 -14.72 2.54 2.79
N VAL A 123 -14.05 2.52 1.63
CA VAL A 123 -13.76 1.28 0.90
C VAL A 123 -12.93 0.33 1.76
N VAL A 124 -11.84 0.80 2.37
CA VAL A 124 -10.95 -0.02 3.21
C VAL A 124 -11.67 -0.56 4.45
N GLU A 125 -12.42 0.28 5.16
CA GLU A 125 -13.17 -0.12 6.37
C GLU A 125 -14.26 -1.16 6.04
N SER A 126 -14.80 -1.13 4.82
CA SER A 126 -15.81 -2.10 4.36
C SER A 126 -15.22 -3.34 3.66
N LEU A 127 -13.89 -3.46 3.51
CA LEU A 127 -13.25 -4.62 2.84
C LEU A 127 -13.65 -5.97 3.45
N LYS A 128 -13.93 -6.03 4.76
CA LYS A 128 -14.41 -7.26 5.42
C LYS A 128 -15.71 -7.81 4.82
N ASN A 129 -16.54 -6.92 4.26
CA ASN A 129 -17.82 -7.25 3.64
C ASN A 129 -17.73 -7.36 2.12
N ARG A 130 -16.62 -6.93 1.52
CA ARG A 130 -16.43 -6.89 0.06
C ARG A 130 -15.86 -8.20 -0.48
N GLN A 131 -16.03 -8.40 -1.79
CA GLN A 131 -15.25 -9.39 -2.53
C GLN A 131 -13.89 -8.80 -2.88
N CYS A 132 -12.82 -9.51 -2.54
CA CYS A 132 -11.47 -9.24 -3.03
C CYS A 132 -11.06 -10.34 -4.00
N GLY A 133 -10.05 -10.08 -4.82
CA GLY A 133 -9.40 -11.09 -5.64
C GLY A 133 -7.93 -10.78 -5.84
N PHE A 134 -7.26 -11.63 -6.61
CA PHE A 134 -5.84 -11.52 -6.92
C PHE A 134 -5.65 -10.60 -8.12
N ALA A 135 -4.67 -9.70 -8.03
CA ALA A 135 -4.22 -8.83 -9.10
C ALA A 135 -2.77 -9.18 -9.51
N LYS A 136 -2.16 -8.33 -10.35
CA LYS A 136 -0.74 -8.44 -10.73
C LYS A 136 0.18 -8.07 -9.57
N ASP A 137 1.45 -8.48 -9.65
CA ASP A 137 2.51 -8.04 -8.73
C ASP A 137 2.18 -8.28 -7.25
N ASP A 138 1.62 -9.45 -6.94
CA ASP A 138 1.18 -9.85 -5.60
C ASP A 138 0.19 -8.89 -4.91
N ASN A 139 -0.46 -8.02 -5.68
CA ASN A 139 -1.56 -7.20 -5.20
C ASN A 139 -2.85 -8.01 -5.06
N TYR A 140 -3.68 -7.55 -4.13
CA TYR A 140 -5.10 -7.85 -4.08
C TYR A 140 -5.87 -6.66 -4.63
N VAL A 141 -7.09 -6.91 -5.08
CA VAL A 141 -7.97 -5.87 -5.59
C VAL A 141 -9.38 -6.07 -5.05
N THR A 142 -10.06 -4.97 -4.77
CA THR A 142 -11.53 -4.91 -4.73
C THR A 142 -11.98 -3.95 -5.81
N VAL A 143 -13.13 -4.22 -6.42
CA VAL A 143 -13.72 -3.35 -7.45
C VAL A 143 -15.08 -2.90 -6.94
N ASP A 144 -15.23 -1.60 -6.73
CA ASP A 144 -16.53 -0.99 -6.46
C ASP A 144 -17.20 -0.62 -7.78
N VAL A 145 -18.52 -0.71 -7.83
CA VAL A 145 -19.31 -0.28 -8.98
C VAL A 145 -20.28 0.77 -8.46
N THR A 146 -20.16 1.99 -8.97
CA THR A 146 -21.10 3.07 -8.67
C THR A 146 -21.92 3.35 -9.92
N ASP A 147 -23.21 3.05 -9.84
CA ASP A 147 -24.16 3.34 -10.90
C ASP A 147 -24.67 4.77 -10.74
N VAL A 148 -24.20 5.66 -11.61
CA VAL A 148 -24.77 7.00 -11.78
C VAL A 148 -25.68 6.91 -13.01
N PRO A 149 -26.87 7.56 -13.05
CA PRO A 149 -27.72 7.53 -14.23
C PRO A 149 -26.93 7.93 -15.48
N GLY A 150 -26.75 6.98 -16.42
CA GLY A 150 -25.98 7.16 -17.65
C GLY A 150 -24.52 6.69 -17.63
N GLN A 151 -23.93 6.34 -16.47
CA GLN A 151 -22.55 5.81 -16.40
C GLN A 151 -22.31 4.94 -15.15
N SER A 152 -21.87 3.70 -15.35
CA SER A 152 -21.44 2.80 -14.27
C SER A 152 -19.92 2.87 -14.08
N ILE A 153 -19.44 3.63 -13.09
CA ILE A 153 -18.00 3.78 -12.82
C ILE A 153 -17.52 2.55 -12.04
N ARG A 154 -16.52 1.86 -12.58
CA ARG A 154 -15.85 0.75 -11.92
C ARG A 154 -14.59 1.26 -11.25
N TYR A 155 -14.55 1.27 -9.93
CA TYR A 155 -13.41 1.79 -9.16
C TYR A 155 -12.56 0.65 -8.60
N GLY A 156 -11.36 0.47 -9.16
CA GLY A 156 -10.41 -0.55 -8.71
C GLY A 156 -9.53 -0.01 -7.59
N VAL A 157 -9.48 -0.72 -6.47
CA VAL A 157 -8.62 -0.41 -5.32
C VAL A 157 -7.66 -1.58 -5.10
N PHE A 158 -6.37 -1.32 -5.33
CA PHE A 158 -5.31 -2.32 -5.28
C PHE A 158 -4.51 -2.16 -3.99
N PHE A 159 -4.32 -3.25 -3.28
CA PHE A 159 -3.68 -3.24 -1.96
C PHE A 159 -2.89 -4.51 -1.69
N ASN A 160 -1.92 -4.41 -0.78
CA ASN A 160 -1.26 -5.57 -0.19
C ASN A 160 -1.52 -5.61 1.31
N VAL A 161 -1.32 -6.80 1.89
CA VAL A 161 -1.29 -7.00 3.33
C VAL A 161 -0.01 -7.71 3.74
N LYS A 162 0.58 -7.30 4.86
CA LYS A 162 1.67 -8.05 5.51
C LYS A 162 1.57 -7.98 7.02
N ARG A 163 2.17 -8.95 7.71
CA ARG A 163 2.38 -8.85 9.16
C ARG A 163 3.31 -7.68 9.46
N TRP A 164 3.00 -6.93 10.51
CA TRP A 164 3.85 -5.85 10.99
C TRP A 164 4.40 -6.18 12.38
N ARG A 165 5.43 -7.03 12.39
CA ARG A 165 6.00 -7.61 13.63
C ARG A 165 6.44 -6.54 14.64
N GLU A 166 7.03 -5.45 14.16
CA GLU A 166 7.48 -4.31 14.98
C GLU A 166 6.35 -3.63 15.78
N ARG A 167 5.09 -3.78 15.37
CA ARG A 167 3.92 -3.18 16.04
C ARG A 167 3.16 -4.14 16.93
N GLY A 168 3.53 -5.43 16.95
CA GLY A 168 2.94 -6.43 17.82
C GLY A 168 2.62 -7.75 17.11
N ALA A 169 2.29 -8.77 17.90
CA ALA A 169 2.03 -10.12 17.40
C ALA A 169 0.85 -10.20 16.43
N SER A 170 -0.17 -9.37 16.65
CA SER A 170 -1.44 -9.33 15.88
C SER A 170 -1.56 -8.11 14.97
N ALA A 171 -0.47 -7.37 14.73
CA ALA A 171 -0.47 -6.20 13.87
C ALA A 171 -0.29 -6.60 12.38
N VAL A 172 -1.14 -6.03 11.53
CA VAL A 172 -1.08 -6.18 10.07
C VAL A 172 -1.02 -4.80 9.44
N LEU A 173 -0.15 -4.65 8.45
CA LEU A 173 -0.09 -3.48 7.59
C LEU A 173 -0.83 -3.77 6.29
N LEU A 174 -1.83 -2.95 5.99
CA LEU A 174 -2.55 -2.90 4.72
C LEU A 174 -2.15 -1.61 4.00
N VAL A 175 -1.55 -1.73 2.82
CA VAL A 175 -1.19 -0.57 1.99
C VAL A 175 -2.04 -0.58 0.74
N VAL A 176 -2.85 0.46 0.54
CA VAL A 176 -3.50 0.72 -0.74
C VAL A 176 -2.43 1.31 -1.67
N GLN A 177 -1.93 0.50 -2.60
CA GLN A 177 -0.88 0.93 -3.51
C GLN A 177 -1.41 1.92 -4.54
N SER A 178 -2.56 1.61 -5.13
CA SER A 178 -3.16 2.42 -6.18
C SER A 178 -4.68 2.30 -6.17
N ALA A 179 -5.35 3.34 -6.66
CA ALA A 179 -6.78 3.33 -6.87
C ALA A 179 -7.16 4.23 -8.04
N TYR A 180 -8.03 3.74 -8.92
CA TYR A 180 -8.46 4.46 -10.12
C TYR A 180 -9.71 3.88 -10.77
N ALA A 181 -10.41 4.70 -11.54
CA ALA A 181 -11.49 4.24 -12.41
C ALA A 181 -10.94 3.29 -13.48
N LEU A 182 -11.58 2.15 -13.65
CA LEU A 182 -11.25 1.13 -14.64
C LEU A 182 -11.95 1.43 -15.95
N ASP A 183 -11.26 1.18 -17.06
CA ASP A 183 -11.80 1.40 -18.40
C ASP A 183 -13.09 0.60 -18.63
N HIS A 184 -14.15 1.30 -19.05
CA HIS A 184 -15.42 0.69 -19.46
C HIS A 184 -15.17 -0.15 -20.72
N GLY A 185 -15.13 -1.48 -20.57
CA GLY A 185 -14.86 -2.41 -21.67
C GLY A 185 -13.68 -3.37 -21.43
N LYS A 186 -12.84 -3.09 -20.42
CA LYS A 186 -11.81 -4.05 -20.00
C LYS A 186 -12.32 -4.94 -18.88
N ALA A 187 -11.93 -6.22 -18.90
CA ALA A 187 -12.20 -7.12 -17.78
C ALA A 187 -11.64 -6.55 -16.47
N ALA A 188 -12.28 -6.86 -15.33
CA ALA A 188 -11.72 -6.51 -14.03
C ALA A 188 -10.32 -7.11 -13.90
N PRO A 189 -9.33 -6.39 -13.38
CA PRO A 189 -8.01 -6.94 -13.08
C PRO A 189 -8.04 -7.79 -11.80
N MET A 190 -9.06 -8.65 -11.67
CA MET A 190 -9.37 -9.47 -10.52
C MET A 190 -9.48 -10.94 -10.97
N GLN A 191 -8.67 -11.79 -10.38
CA GLN A 191 -8.71 -13.24 -10.57
C GLN A 191 -9.15 -13.91 -9.26
N GLY A 192 -9.99 -14.95 -9.34
CA GLY A 192 -10.47 -15.69 -8.18
C GLY A 192 -11.22 -14.83 -7.16
N LYS A 193 -11.47 -15.42 -5.99
CA LYS A 193 -12.14 -14.76 -4.86
C LYS A 193 -11.38 -15.03 -3.58
N ILE A 194 -11.19 -14.00 -2.77
CA ILE A 194 -10.63 -14.11 -1.43
C ILE A 194 -11.28 -13.10 -0.50
N ARG A 195 -11.50 -13.51 0.76
CA ARG A 195 -12.04 -12.64 1.81
C ARG A 195 -10.90 -11.97 2.58
N LEU A 196 -11.10 -10.75 3.04
CA LEU A 196 -10.09 -10.04 3.84
C LEU A 196 -9.64 -10.86 5.06
N ASN A 197 -10.57 -11.48 5.78
CA ASN A 197 -10.25 -12.29 6.96
C ASN A 197 -9.26 -13.44 6.64
N VAL A 198 -9.37 -14.03 5.45
CA VAL A 198 -8.43 -15.05 4.98
C VAL A 198 -7.06 -14.44 4.72
N LEU A 199 -7.00 -13.26 4.10
CA LEU A 199 -5.75 -12.51 3.88
C LEU A 199 -5.05 -12.18 5.20
N LEU A 200 -5.79 -11.69 6.19
CA LEU A 200 -5.26 -11.35 7.51
C LEU A 200 -4.70 -12.58 8.23
N GLY A 201 -5.43 -13.70 8.22
CA GLY A 201 -4.95 -14.95 8.80
C GLY A 201 -3.67 -15.46 8.12
N HIS A 202 -3.57 -15.32 6.80
CA HIS A 202 -2.35 -15.64 6.04
C HIS A 202 -1.18 -14.73 6.42
N ALA A 203 -1.43 -13.42 6.50
CA ALA A 203 -0.44 -12.43 6.92
C ALA A 203 0.12 -12.76 8.31
N LEU A 204 -0.75 -12.99 9.31
CA LEU A 204 -0.32 -13.32 10.68
C LEU A 204 0.55 -14.59 10.74
N ARG A 205 0.24 -15.61 9.93
CA ARG A 205 1.04 -16.84 9.83
C ARG A 205 2.32 -16.68 8.99
N GLY A 206 2.52 -15.56 8.29
CA GLY A 206 3.64 -15.39 7.37
C GLY A 206 3.53 -16.28 6.13
N THR A 207 2.32 -16.52 5.64
CA THR A 207 2.05 -17.38 4.47
C THR A 207 1.33 -16.57 3.38
N LYS A 208 1.47 -16.95 2.11
CA LYS A 208 0.69 -16.36 1.00
C LYS A 208 -0.51 -17.25 0.65
N PRO A 209 -1.71 -16.68 0.39
CA PRO A 209 -2.85 -17.43 -0.11
C PRO A 209 -2.58 -17.93 -1.53
N LYS A 210 -2.95 -19.18 -1.82
CA LYS A 210 -2.84 -19.74 -3.17
C LYS A 210 -4.00 -19.26 -4.03
N ARG A 211 -3.72 -18.93 -5.30
CA ARG A 211 -4.77 -18.72 -6.30
C ARG A 211 -5.48 -20.06 -6.49
N GLY A 212 -6.79 -20.11 -6.24
CA GLY A 212 -7.60 -21.27 -6.59
C GLY A 212 -7.48 -21.52 -8.10
N ARG A 213 -7.32 -22.78 -8.51
CA ARG A 213 -7.42 -23.16 -9.93
C ARG A 213 -8.84 -22.91 -10.44
#